data_AF-A0A1G0R8D8-F1
#
_entry.id   AF-A0A1G0R8D8-F1
#
_cell.length_a   1.000
_cell.length_b   1.000
_cell.length_c   1.000
_cell.angle_alpha   90.00
_cell.angle_beta   90.00
_cell.angle_gamma   90.00
#
_symmetry.space_group_name_H-M   'P 1'
#
loop_
_entity.id
_entity.type
_entity.pdbx_description
1 polymer ?
#
loop_
_entity_poly.entity_id
_entity_poly.type
_entity_poly.pdbx_seq_one_letter_code
_entity_poly.pdbx_strand_id
1 'polypeptide(L)'
;MDYSKSSERFISKIVDLNDTVWEGRIQEPQIEDWLKNFRDEKERIHVLYLLSMFMYFGSDQMRAVLKSLFRDLFKYPIIKRLRENNEETMKVDFLNKLFFEELKKTRFLGLGNPSESGPFLLYSFRQENELPKYLFIHEHEILSRNVTTNKEELRYRDVSRYVFIDDFCGTGSQALRYSRNGNIKAIKELNPDIQIYYFSLFSTKMAKEKIIESGEFDKVETVVEFDSVYRCFDKDSRYRENVEDFIDMDYLETVCR
;
A
#
# COMPACT_ATOMS: atom_id res chain seq x y z
N MET A 1 7.91 -4.73 -42.07
CA MET A 1 7.24 -4.06 -40.95
C MET A 1 8.13 -2.91 -40.51
N ASP A 2 7.58 -1.71 -40.34
CA ASP A 2 8.38 -0.54 -40.00
C ASP A 2 8.49 -0.40 -38.48
N TYR A 3 9.52 -1.04 -37.92
CA TYR A 3 9.83 -0.98 -36.49
C TYR A 3 10.16 0.45 -36.04
N SER A 4 10.56 1.35 -36.94
CA SER A 4 10.86 2.76 -36.63
C SER A 4 9.60 3.48 -36.14
N LYS A 5 8.52 3.42 -36.93
CA LYS A 5 7.27 4.13 -36.62
C LYS A 5 6.62 3.65 -35.32
N SER A 6 6.66 2.35 -35.04
CA SER A 6 6.11 1.81 -33.80
C SER A 6 6.99 2.14 -32.58
N SER A 7 8.31 2.18 -32.75
CA SER A 7 9.24 2.60 -31.70
C SER A 7 9.05 4.07 -31.33
N GLU A 8 8.94 4.96 -32.32
CA GLU A 8 8.63 6.39 -32.13
C GLU A 8 7.36 6.58 -31.31
N ARG A 9 6.32 5.79 -31.59
CA ARG A 9 5.06 5.88 -30.85
C ARG A 9 5.20 5.44 -29.39
N PHE A 10 5.93 4.36 -29.10
CA PHE A 10 6.16 3.94 -27.71
C PHE A 10 7.04 4.95 -26.96
N ILE A 11 8.06 5.49 -27.61
CA ILE A 11 8.90 6.56 -27.05
C ILE A 11 8.04 7.79 -26.74
N SER A 12 7.19 8.24 -27.66
CA SER A 12 6.27 9.36 -27.42
C SER A 12 5.39 9.11 -26.20
N LYS A 13 4.81 7.90 -26.07
CA LYS A 13 4.00 7.54 -24.90
C LYS A 13 4.82 7.54 -23.60
N ILE A 14 6.07 7.08 -23.65
CA ILE A 14 6.97 7.10 -22.49
C ILE A 14 7.31 8.53 -22.09
N VAL A 15 7.56 9.42 -23.05
CA VAL A 15 7.78 10.86 -22.79
C VAL A 15 6.54 11.47 -22.13
N ASP A 16 5.34 11.21 -22.66
CA ASP A 16 4.09 11.70 -22.05
C ASP A 16 3.92 11.19 -20.61
N LEU A 17 4.18 9.90 -20.36
CA LEU A 17 4.15 9.32 -19.02
C LEU A 17 5.19 9.95 -18.10
N ASN A 18 6.37 10.23 -18.61
CA ASN A 18 7.45 10.82 -17.86
C ASN A 18 7.15 12.26 -17.43
N ASP A 19 6.61 13.06 -18.35
CA ASP A 19 6.29 14.47 -18.12
C ASP A 19 5.08 14.65 -17.20
N THR A 20 4.18 13.65 -17.15
CA THR A 20 2.93 13.74 -16.38
C THR A 20 2.94 12.97 -15.07
N VAL A 21 3.41 11.72 -15.06
CA VAL A 21 3.30 10.80 -13.91
C VAL A 21 4.66 10.44 -13.33
N TRP A 22 5.70 10.30 -14.15
CA TRP A 22 7.04 9.90 -13.66
C TRP A 22 7.92 11.08 -13.25
N GLU A 23 7.34 12.28 -13.12
CA GLU A 23 7.97 13.46 -12.51
C GLU A 23 9.27 13.91 -13.24
N GLY A 24 9.35 13.72 -14.55
CA GLY A 24 10.51 14.12 -15.34
C GLY A 24 11.80 13.35 -14.99
N ARG A 25 11.69 12.15 -14.42
CA ARG A 25 12.83 11.36 -13.93
C ARG A 25 13.68 10.74 -15.03
N ILE A 26 13.12 10.60 -16.24
CA ILE A 26 13.77 9.97 -17.38
C ILE A 26 13.96 11.02 -18.48
N GLN A 27 15.10 10.96 -19.16
CA GLN A 27 15.39 11.71 -20.37
C GLN A 27 15.55 10.75 -21.55
N GLU A 28 15.20 11.18 -22.74
CA GLU A 28 15.27 10.36 -23.97
C GLU A 28 16.64 9.68 -24.18
N PRO A 29 17.80 10.34 -23.97
CA PRO A 29 19.10 9.66 -24.09
C PRO A 29 19.27 8.47 -23.14
N GLN A 30 18.63 8.49 -21.97
CA GLN A 30 18.67 7.37 -21.03
C GLN A 30 17.87 6.18 -21.53
N ILE A 31 16.79 6.42 -22.28
CA ILE A 31 16.01 5.35 -22.93
C ILE A 31 16.86 4.73 -24.03
N GLU A 32 17.48 5.54 -24.89
CA GLU A 32 18.38 5.04 -25.95
C GLU A 32 19.55 4.23 -25.38
N ASP A 33 20.18 4.73 -24.32
CA ASP A 33 21.27 4.02 -23.64
C ASP A 33 20.80 2.71 -23.00
N TRP A 34 19.61 2.70 -22.38
CA TRP A 34 19.00 1.49 -21.85
C TRP A 34 18.71 0.47 -22.97
N LEU A 35 18.24 0.92 -24.15
CA LEU A 35 17.93 0.05 -25.28
C LEU A 35 19.14 -0.67 -25.88
N LYS A 36 20.37 -0.16 -25.65
CA LYS A 36 21.62 -0.82 -26.07
C LYS A 36 21.86 -2.14 -25.35
N ASN A 37 21.17 -2.42 -24.24
CA ASN A 37 21.25 -3.70 -23.53
C ASN A 37 20.50 -4.84 -24.23
N PHE A 38 19.69 -4.56 -25.27
CA PHE A 38 18.89 -5.55 -25.98
C PHE A 38 19.47 -5.87 -27.36
N ARG A 39 19.37 -7.15 -27.75
CA ARG A 39 20.16 -7.78 -28.82
C ARG A 39 19.83 -7.23 -30.20
N ASP A 40 18.54 -7.11 -30.50
CA ASP A 40 18.05 -6.76 -31.83
C ASP A 40 16.83 -5.82 -31.75
N GLU A 41 16.39 -5.34 -32.91
CA GLU A 41 15.24 -4.44 -33.02
C GLU A 41 13.95 -5.09 -32.51
N LYS A 42 13.79 -6.41 -32.64
CA LYS A 42 12.64 -7.13 -32.12
C LYS A 42 12.63 -7.02 -30.60
N GLU A 43 13.71 -7.36 -29.91
CA GLU A 43 13.80 -7.28 -28.45
C GLU A 43 13.56 -5.86 -27.96
N ARG A 44 14.20 -4.87 -28.61
CA ARG A 44 14.05 -3.43 -28.29
C ARG A 44 12.61 -2.95 -28.38
N ILE A 45 11.88 -3.33 -29.43
CA ILE A 45 10.49 -2.87 -29.57
C ILE A 45 9.56 -3.52 -28.54
N HIS A 46 9.83 -4.77 -28.13
CA HIS A 46 9.03 -5.46 -27.12
C HIS A 46 9.24 -4.85 -25.72
N VAL A 47 10.48 -4.50 -25.37
CA VAL A 47 10.76 -3.87 -24.08
C VAL A 47 10.32 -2.40 -24.04
N LEU A 48 10.34 -1.69 -25.17
CA LEU A 48 9.71 -0.37 -25.29
C LEU A 48 8.20 -0.45 -25.06
N TYR A 49 7.53 -1.44 -25.65
CA TYR A 49 6.12 -1.70 -25.37
C TYR A 49 5.89 -1.88 -23.86
N LEU A 50 6.68 -2.75 -23.21
CA LEU A 50 6.56 -3.00 -21.78
C LEU A 50 6.76 -1.73 -20.93
N LEU A 51 7.80 -0.95 -21.22
CA LEU A 51 8.07 0.31 -20.53
C LEU A 51 6.93 1.31 -20.72
N SER A 52 6.33 1.35 -21.91
CA SER A 52 5.16 2.19 -22.20
C SER A 52 3.89 1.77 -21.44
N MET A 53 3.90 0.62 -20.76
CA MET A 53 2.82 0.12 -19.91
C MET A 53 3.15 0.18 -18.41
N PHE A 54 4.30 0.76 -18.05
CA PHE A 54 4.79 0.77 -16.68
C PHE A 54 3.93 1.65 -15.76
N MET A 55 3.42 1.05 -14.67
CA MET A 55 2.70 1.77 -13.63
C MET A 55 3.67 2.37 -12.63
N TYR A 56 3.54 3.67 -12.40
CA TYR A 56 4.36 4.39 -11.44
C TYR A 56 3.49 5.29 -10.58
N PHE A 57 3.76 5.27 -9.27
CA PHE A 57 3.14 6.18 -8.31
C PHE A 57 4.21 7.17 -7.85
N GLY A 58 4.17 8.38 -8.42
CA GLY A 58 5.01 9.48 -8.01
C GLY A 58 4.64 10.03 -6.64
N SER A 59 5.37 11.04 -6.20
CA SER A 59 5.24 11.67 -4.90
C SER A 59 3.81 12.16 -4.66
N ASP A 60 3.19 12.80 -5.66
CA ASP A 60 1.84 13.35 -5.51
C ASP A 60 0.77 12.27 -5.47
N GLN A 61 0.91 11.21 -6.28
CA GLN A 61 0.03 10.05 -6.19
C GLN A 61 0.20 9.34 -4.85
N MET A 62 1.42 9.16 -4.35
CA MET A 62 1.69 8.59 -3.03
C MET A 62 1.06 9.43 -1.91
N ARG A 63 1.18 10.76 -1.95
CA ARG A 63 0.50 11.66 -1.00
C ARG A 63 -1.01 11.49 -1.04
N ALA A 64 -1.60 11.39 -2.23
CA ALA A 64 -3.03 11.17 -2.38
C ALA A 64 -3.48 9.82 -1.81
N VAL A 65 -2.72 8.75 -2.05
CA VAL A 65 -3.01 7.41 -1.52
C VAL A 65 -2.89 7.38 0.00
N LEU A 66 -1.90 8.05 0.60
CA LEU A 66 -1.76 8.21 2.05
C LEU A 66 -2.94 8.95 2.70
N LYS A 67 -3.44 10.00 2.04
CA LYS A 67 -4.63 10.73 2.48
C LYS A 67 -5.88 9.86 2.38
N SER A 68 -6.03 9.12 1.28
CA SER A 68 -7.15 8.19 1.10
C SER A 68 -7.13 7.06 2.14
N LEU A 69 -5.96 6.51 2.50
CA LEU A 69 -5.85 5.51 3.57
C LEU A 69 -6.43 6.03 4.89
N PHE A 70 -6.02 7.22 5.32
CA PHE A 70 -6.54 7.80 6.55
C PHE A 70 -8.01 8.21 6.44
N ARG A 71 -8.38 8.90 5.37
CA ARG A 71 -9.74 9.43 5.18
C ARG A 71 -10.76 8.32 5.03
N ASP A 72 -10.51 7.39 4.11
CA ASP A 72 -11.52 6.43 3.62
C ASP A 72 -11.51 5.14 4.42
N LEU A 73 -10.33 4.62 4.79
CA LEU A 73 -10.23 3.32 5.48
C LEU A 73 -10.34 3.47 7.01
N PHE A 74 -9.86 4.60 7.55
CA PHE A 74 -9.84 4.88 8.98
C PHE A 74 -10.94 5.85 9.43
N LYS A 75 -10.90 7.11 8.98
CA LYS A 75 -11.74 8.20 9.53
C LYS A 75 -13.21 8.06 9.20
N TYR A 76 -13.57 7.89 7.92
CA TYR A 76 -14.96 7.85 7.50
C TYR A 76 -15.75 6.68 8.11
N PRO A 77 -15.21 5.44 8.20
CA PRO A 77 -15.91 4.35 8.89
C PRO A 77 -16.19 4.66 10.36
N ILE A 78 -15.25 5.32 11.06
CA ILE A 78 -15.46 5.74 12.46
C ILE A 78 -16.53 6.82 12.54
N ILE A 79 -16.46 7.85 11.69
CA ILE A 79 -17.47 8.92 11.65
C ILE A 79 -18.86 8.35 11.35
N LYS A 80 -18.98 7.43 10.39
CA LYS A 80 -20.25 6.76 10.05
C LYS A 80 -20.83 6.06 11.28
N ARG A 81 -20.05 5.22 11.96
CA ARG A 81 -20.47 4.54 13.20
C ARG A 81 -20.86 5.53 14.31
N LEU A 82 -20.12 6.63 14.46
CA LEU A 82 -20.45 7.67 15.44
C LEU A 82 -21.78 8.36 15.12
N ARG A 83 -22.10 8.58 13.83
CA ARG A 83 -23.40 9.09 13.41
C ARG A 83 -24.53 8.14 13.75
N GLU A 84 -24.38 6.87 13.37
CA GLU A 84 -25.37 5.80 13.63
C GLU A 84 -25.66 5.68 15.14
N ASN A 85 -24.63 5.77 15.98
CA ASN A 85 -24.74 5.70 17.44
C ASN A 85 -25.30 6.98 18.11
N ASN A 86 -25.51 8.06 17.36
CA ASN A 86 -25.98 9.35 17.87
C ASN A 86 -27.12 9.90 17.01
N GLU A 87 -28.14 9.05 16.78
CA GLU A 87 -29.40 9.42 16.11
C GLU A 87 -29.19 10.02 14.71
N GLU A 88 -28.24 9.47 13.93
CA GLU A 88 -27.92 9.93 12.57
C GLU A 88 -27.53 11.43 12.49
N THR A 89 -26.98 11.98 13.58
CA THR A 89 -26.61 13.40 13.65
C THR A 89 -25.67 13.82 12.52
N MET A 90 -25.86 15.04 12.02
CA MET A 90 -25.01 15.69 11.00
C MET A 90 -24.20 16.85 11.56
N LYS A 91 -24.21 17.04 12.90
CA LYS A 91 -23.49 18.14 13.56
C LYS A 91 -21.97 17.89 13.49
N VAL A 92 -21.32 18.57 12.56
CA VAL A 92 -19.90 18.38 12.24
C VAL A 92 -19.00 18.55 13.46
N ASP A 93 -19.16 19.61 14.25
CA ASP A 93 -18.32 19.87 15.43
C ASP A 93 -18.45 18.79 16.50
N PHE A 94 -19.67 18.29 16.69
CA PHE A 94 -19.95 17.20 17.63
C PHE A 94 -19.27 15.89 17.17
N LEU A 95 -19.42 15.53 15.90
CA LEU A 95 -18.78 14.34 15.33
C LEU A 95 -17.26 14.43 15.33
N ASN A 96 -16.71 15.61 15.02
CA ASN A 96 -15.27 15.85 15.08
C ASN A 96 -14.76 15.67 16.51
N LYS A 97 -15.44 16.20 17.51
CA LYS A 97 -15.08 16.01 18.92
C LYS A 97 -15.05 14.51 19.29
N LEU A 98 -16.08 13.76 18.93
CA LEU A 98 -16.12 12.31 19.19
C LEU A 98 -15.02 11.56 18.43
N PHE A 99 -14.76 11.92 17.18
CA PHE A 99 -13.68 11.33 16.39
C PHE A 99 -12.30 11.60 17.00
N PHE A 100 -12.06 12.81 17.52
CA PHE A 100 -10.79 13.10 18.20
C PHE A 100 -10.59 12.24 19.46
N GLU A 101 -11.66 11.92 20.19
CA GLU A 101 -11.57 10.98 21.32
C GLU A 101 -11.26 9.55 20.86
N GLU A 102 -11.83 9.09 19.74
CA GLU A 102 -11.46 7.80 19.13
C GLU A 102 -10.00 7.80 18.63
N LEU A 103 -9.55 8.91 18.05
CA LEU A 103 -8.20 9.05 17.53
C LEU A 103 -7.16 9.01 18.66
N LYS A 104 -7.43 9.66 19.80
CA LYS A 104 -6.54 9.62 20.99
C LYS A 104 -6.34 8.20 21.53
N LYS A 105 -7.35 7.33 21.38
CA LYS A 105 -7.31 5.92 21.77
C LYS A 105 -6.76 5.00 20.67
N THR A 106 -6.21 5.57 19.60
CA THR A 106 -5.59 4.82 18.49
C THR A 106 -4.07 4.96 18.51
N ARG A 107 -3.36 3.90 18.15
CA ARG A 107 -1.93 3.95 17.82
C ARG A 107 -1.66 3.40 16.42
N PHE A 108 -0.83 4.12 15.66
CA PHE A 108 -0.40 3.75 14.32
C PHE A 108 1.01 3.15 14.37
N LEU A 109 1.20 2.08 13.63
CA LEU A 109 2.47 1.36 13.51
C LEU A 109 2.74 1.03 12.05
N GLY A 110 4.01 1.02 11.66
CA GLY A 110 4.43 0.52 10.37
C GLY A 110 4.58 -0.99 10.46
N LEU A 111 4.12 -1.72 9.46
CA LEU A 111 4.44 -3.13 9.35
C LEU A 111 5.86 -3.28 8.80
N GLY A 112 6.65 -4.19 9.37
CA GLY A 112 7.98 -4.52 8.88
C GLY A 112 9.14 -4.04 9.74
N ASN A 113 10.35 -4.39 9.32
CA ASN A 113 11.56 -4.06 10.08
C ASN A 113 11.95 -2.58 9.90
N PRO A 114 12.68 -1.97 10.85
CA PRO A 114 13.20 -0.59 10.71
C PRO A 114 14.07 -0.36 9.47
N SER A 115 14.60 -1.41 8.85
CA SER A 115 15.38 -1.39 7.60
C SER A 115 14.52 -1.42 6.33
N GLU A 116 13.21 -1.52 6.45
CA GLU A 116 12.24 -1.51 5.34
C GLU A 116 11.61 -0.12 5.19
N SER A 117 10.63 0.02 4.29
CA SER A 117 9.94 1.28 3.98
C SER A 117 9.07 1.83 5.13
N GLY A 118 8.77 1.03 6.15
CA GLY A 118 7.83 1.33 7.23
C GLY A 118 8.06 2.68 7.96
N PRO A 119 9.28 3.03 8.40
CA PRO A 119 9.53 4.31 9.09
C PRO A 119 9.31 5.54 8.20
N PHE A 120 9.71 5.49 6.93
CA PHE A 120 9.52 6.59 5.97
C PHE A 120 8.05 6.74 5.56
N LEU A 121 7.36 5.61 5.40
CA LEU A 121 5.92 5.55 5.14
C LEU A 121 5.12 6.21 6.27
N LEU A 122 5.38 5.82 7.53
CA LEU A 122 4.68 6.39 8.69
C LEU A 122 4.96 7.89 8.85
N TYR A 123 6.21 8.31 8.60
CA TYR A 123 6.55 9.73 8.63
C TYR A 123 5.71 10.52 7.62
N SER A 124 5.62 10.03 6.39
CA SER A 124 4.84 10.65 5.31
C SER A 124 3.35 10.61 5.62
N PHE A 125 2.82 9.46 6.07
CA PHE A 125 1.43 9.30 6.49
C PHE A 125 1.04 10.31 7.57
N ARG A 126 1.90 10.51 8.57
CA ARG A 126 1.68 11.49 9.64
C ARG A 126 1.63 12.92 9.09
N GLN A 127 2.57 13.28 8.22
CA GLN A 127 2.66 14.63 7.64
C GLN A 127 1.45 14.94 6.76
N GLU A 128 1.13 14.05 5.83
CA GLU A 128 0.04 14.25 4.87
C GLU A 128 -1.35 14.31 5.51
N ASN A 129 -1.50 13.74 6.72
CA ASN A 129 -2.76 13.72 7.46
C ASN A 129 -2.76 14.61 8.71
N GLU A 130 -1.73 15.45 8.88
CA GLU A 130 -1.61 16.41 10.00
C GLU A 130 -1.75 15.75 11.39
N LEU A 131 -1.24 14.53 11.53
CA LEU A 131 -1.39 13.76 12.76
C LEU A 131 -0.29 14.08 13.79
N PRO A 132 -0.63 14.16 15.08
CA PRO A 132 0.37 14.40 16.11
C PRO A 132 1.26 13.16 16.33
N LYS A 133 2.54 13.41 16.63
CA LYS A 133 3.58 12.37 16.76
C LYS A 133 3.26 11.29 17.80
N TYR A 134 2.59 11.64 18.90
CA TYR A 134 2.31 10.71 20.00
C TYR A 134 1.37 9.56 19.63
N LEU A 135 0.69 9.64 18.47
CA LEU A 135 -0.14 8.56 17.96
C LEU A 135 0.68 7.42 17.33
N PHE A 136 1.97 7.63 17.09
CA PHE A 136 2.85 6.70 16.41
C PHE A 136 3.79 6.05 17.41
N ILE A 137 3.85 4.72 17.40
CA ILE A 137 4.70 3.93 18.29
C ILE A 137 5.41 2.84 17.50
N HIS A 138 6.47 2.30 18.09
CA HIS A 138 7.09 1.06 17.62
C HIS A 138 6.43 -0.16 18.26
N GLU A 139 6.57 -1.32 17.61
CA GLU A 139 5.98 -2.58 18.06
C GLU A 139 6.39 -2.96 19.49
N HIS A 140 7.69 -2.81 19.82
CA HIS A 140 8.22 -3.10 21.15
C HIS A 140 7.68 -2.17 22.25
N GLU A 141 6.93 -1.12 21.89
CA GLU A 141 6.30 -0.20 22.82
C GLU A 141 4.84 -0.57 23.14
N ILE A 142 4.25 -1.56 22.46
CA ILE A 142 2.89 -2.01 22.74
C ILE A 142 2.83 -2.65 24.14
N LEU A 143 3.77 -3.54 24.42
CA LEU A 143 3.85 -4.29 25.67
C LEU A 143 4.91 -3.70 26.60
N SER A 144 4.69 -3.90 27.89
CA SER A 144 5.64 -3.59 28.95
C SER A 144 5.59 -4.71 30.00
N ARG A 145 6.63 -4.81 30.83
CA ARG A 145 6.60 -5.72 31.97
C ARG A 145 6.31 -4.96 33.24
N ASN A 146 5.34 -5.45 33.99
CA ASN A 146 5.04 -4.91 35.31
C ASN A 146 6.20 -5.24 36.26
N VAL A 147 6.81 -4.22 36.86
CA VAL A 147 8.01 -4.35 37.70
C VAL A 147 7.74 -5.22 38.95
N THR A 148 6.51 -5.22 39.46
CA THR A 148 6.15 -5.91 40.69
C THR A 148 5.74 -7.35 40.44
N THR A 149 4.95 -7.62 39.40
CA THR A 149 4.40 -8.95 39.13
C THR A 149 5.20 -9.75 38.10
N ASN A 150 6.13 -9.09 37.40
CA ASN A 150 6.88 -9.62 36.25
C ASN A 150 5.98 -10.18 35.12
N LYS A 151 4.71 -9.77 35.09
CA LYS A 151 3.76 -10.11 34.03
C LYS A 151 3.79 -9.06 32.92
N GLU A 152 3.52 -9.49 31.70
CA GLU A 152 3.31 -8.58 30.59
C GLU A 152 2.00 -7.80 30.77
N GLU A 153 2.03 -6.53 30.41
CA GLU A 153 0.88 -5.64 30.40
C GLU A 153 0.94 -4.69 29.20
N LEU A 154 -0.23 -4.21 28.77
CA LEU A 154 -0.32 -3.16 27.76
C LEU A 154 0.31 -1.88 28.31
N ARG A 155 1.29 -1.33 27.59
CA ARG A 155 1.92 -0.05 27.96
C ARG A 155 0.91 1.09 27.94
N TYR A 156 -0.02 1.06 26.98
CA TYR A 156 -1.06 2.07 26.78
C TYR A 156 -2.43 1.48 27.08
N ARG A 157 -2.92 1.67 28.31
CA ARG A 157 -4.18 1.06 28.79
C ARG A 157 -5.45 1.73 28.25
N ASP A 158 -5.33 2.96 27.78
CA ASP A 158 -6.40 3.76 27.20
C ASP A 158 -6.60 3.51 25.69
N VAL A 159 -5.66 2.78 25.07
CA VAL A 159 -5.71 2.45 23.64
C VAL A 159 -6.74 1.35 23.41
N SER A 160 -7.70 1.63 22.52
CA SER A 160 -8.71 0.67 22.06
C SER A 160 -8.45 0.18 20.64
N ARG A 161 -7.47 0.77 19.93
CA ARG A 161 -7.17 0.42 18.53
C ARG A 161 -5.70 0.53 18.18
N TYR A 162 -5.17 -0.52 17.56
CA TYR A 162 -3.89 -0.51 16.86
C TYR A 162 -4.12 -0.59 15.35
N VAL A 163 -3.44 0.26 14.58
CA VAL A 163 -3.53 0.31 13.12
C VAL A 163 -2.14 0.11 12.53
N PHE A 164 -1.95 -1.03 11.87
CA PHE A 164 -0.76 -1.37 11.12
C PHE A 164 -0.88 -0.83 9.70
N ILE A 165 0.15 -0.12 9.24
CA ILE A 165 0.21 0.49 7.92
C ILE A 165 1.39 -0.11 7.14
N ASP A 166 1.12 -0.51 5.91
CA ASP A 166 2.08 -1.16 5.01
C ASP A 166 2.07 -0.48 3.63
N ASP A 167 3.17 -0.53 2.89
CA ASP A 167 3.24 0.08 1.56
C ASP A 167 2.63 -0.84 0.50
N PHE A 168 3.14 -2.07 0.36
CA PHE A 168 2.73 -3.01 -0.66
C PHE A 168 2.66 -4.45 -0.14
N CYS A 169 1.46 -5.04 -0.22
CA CYS A 169 1.21 -6.42 0.15
C CYS A 169 1.10 -7.34 -1.06
N GLY A 170 2.22 -7.94 -1.48
CA GLY A 170 2.25 -8.83 -2.63
C GLY A 170 1.67 -10.24 -2.38
N THR A 171 2.12 -10.90 -1.31
CA THR A 171 1.78 -12.31 -0.99
C THR A 171 1.08 -12.51 0.35
N GLY A 172 1.03 -11.46 1.18
CA GLY A 172 0.50 -11.50 2.55
C GLY A 172 1.37 -12.24 3.57
N SER A 173 2.53 -12.79 3.17
CA SER A 173 3.37 -13.60 4.06
C SER A 173 3.90 -12.82 5.26
N GLN A 174 4.30 -11.56 5.07
CA GLN A 174 4.80 -10.69 6.14
C GLN A 174 3.70 -10.35 7.15
N ALA A 175 2.53 -9.92 6.68
CA ALA A 175 1.38 -9.62 7.54
C ALA A 175 0.89 -10.86 8.31
N LEU A 176 0.85 -12.03 7.69
CA LEU A 176 0.49 -13.29 8.35
C LEU A 176 1.53 -13.75 9.37
N ARG A 177 2.81 -13.64 9.03
CA ARG A 177 3.89 -13.93 9.99
C ARG A 177 3.75 -12.99 11.19
N TYR A 178 3.52 -11.71 10.94
CA TYR A 178 3.33 -10.72 11.98
C TYR A 178 2.10 -10.99 12.85
N SER A 179 0.95 -11.32 12.24
CA SER A 179 -0.27 -11.62 12.98
C SER A 179 -0.13 -12.84 13.89
N ARG A 180 0.69 -13.82 13.47
CA ARG A 180 0.99 -15.03 14.22
C ARG A 180 2.15 -14.86 15.21
N ASN A 181 2.98 -13.83 15.03
CA ASN A 181 3.99 -13.47 16.00
C ASN A 181 3.30 -12.97 17.28
N GLY A 182 3.93 -13.22 18.43
CA GLY A 182 3.27 -13.19 19.74
C GLY A 182 2.58 -11.88 20.14
N ASN A 183 2.87 -10.74 19.51
CA ASN A 183 2.36 -9.43 19.94
C ASN A 183 0.85 -9.27 19.73
N ILE A 184 0.30 -9.62 18.57
CA ILE A 184 -1.16 -9.50 18.35
C ILE A 184 -1.93 -10.45 19.28
N LYS A 185 -1.44 -11.69 19.39
CA LYS A 185 -2.01 -12.66 20.32
C LYS A 185 -1.95 -12.17 21.78
N ALA A 186 -0.81 -11.66 22.22
CA ALA A 186 -0.64 -11.11 23.57
C ALA A 186 -1.55 -9.90 23.83
N ILE A 187 -1.73 -9.00 22.85
CA ILE A 187 -2.68 -7.89 22.96
C ILE A 187 -4.09 -8.43 23.22
N LYS A 188 -4.55 -9.41 22.41
CA LYS A 188 -5.88 -10.00 22.53
C LYS A 188 -6.07 -10.81 23.82
N GLU A 189 -5.03 -11.50 24.30
CA GLU A 189 -5.05 -12.19 25.59
C GLU A 189 -5.17 -11.22 26.78
N LEU A 190 -4.52 -10.05 26.68
CA LEU A 190 -4.59 -9.01 27.72
C LEU A 190 -5.90 -8.21 27.66
N ASN A 191 -6.41 -7.94 26.46
CA ASN A 191 -7.68 -7.27 26.25
C ASN A 191 -8.30 -7.68 24.90
N PRO A 192 -9.34 -8.53 24.90
CA PRO A 192 -9.96 -9.02 23.67
C PRO A 192 -10.74 -7.93 22.91
N ASP A 193 -11.12 -6.84 23.57
CA ASP A 193 -11.92 -5.76 22.97
C ASP A 193 -11.08 -4.79 22.12
N ILE A 194 -9.75 -4.86 22.21
CA ILE A 194 -8.87 -4.01 21.40
C ILE A 194 -9.00 -4.38 19.93
N GLN A 195 -9.23 -3.37 19.08
CA GLN A 195 -9.31 -3.52 17.64
C GLN A 195 -7.91 -3.45 17.01
N ILE A 196 -7.62 -4.36 16.09
CA ILE A 196 -6.33 -4.48 15.42
C ILE A 196 -6.58 -4.46 13.91
N TYR A 197 -6.20 -3.36 13.27
CA TYR A 197 -6.42 -3.14 11.85
C TYR A 197 -5.11 -3.27 11.07
N TYR A 198 -5.19 -3.85 9.88
CA TYR A 198 -4.11 -3.85 8.90
C TYR A 198 -4.57 -3.11 7.65
N PHE A 199 -3.90 -2.01 7.34
CA PHE A 199 -4.11 -1.23 6.14
C PHE A 199 -2.86 -1.20 5.28
N SER A 200 -3.02 -1.39 3.98
CA SER A 200 -1.95 -1.24 3.00
C SER A 200 -2.29 -0.14 2.00
N LEU A 201 -1.29 0.55 1.45
CA LEU A 201 -1.54 1.43 0.30
C LEU A 201 -1.92 0.60 -0.93
N PHE A 202 -1.18 -0.48 -1.14
CA PHE A 202 -1.33 -1.37 -2.26
C PHE A 202 -1.39 -2.83 -1.80
N SER A 203 -2.23 -3.65 -2.41
CA SER A 203 -2.23 -5.10 -2.18
C SER A 203 -2.66 -5.84 -3.42
N THR A 204 -2.17 -7.06 -3.60
CA THR A 204 -2.88 -7.99 -4.49
C THR A 204 -4.18 -8.44 -3.83
N LYS A 205 -5.22 -8.71 -4.63
CA LYS A 205 -6.49 -9.26 -4.14
C LYS A 205 -6.27 -10.56 -3.36
N MET A 206 -5.47 -11.46 -3.93
CA MET A 206 -5.08 -12.74 -3.32
C MET A 206 -4.40 -12.54 -1.95
N ALA A 207 -3.48 -11.58 -1.81
CA ALA A 207 -2.81 -11.33 -0.53
C ALA A 207 -3.79 -10.81 0.52
N LYS A 208 -4.67 -9.86 0.15
CA LYS A 208 -5.69 -9.31 1.04
C LYS A 208 -6.63 -10.41 1.56
N GLU A 209 -7.21 -11.19 0.65
CA GLU A 209 -8.12 -12.31 0.98
C GLU A 209 -7.43 -13.31 1.91
N LYS A 210 -6.19 -13.69 1.60
CA LYS A 210 -5.41 -14.59 2.44
C LYS A 210 -5.18 -14.06 3.86
N ILE A 211 -4.97 -12.75 4.04
CA ILE A 211 -4.81 -12.15 5.38
C ILE A 211 -6.15 -12.11 6.11
N ILE A 212 -7.25 -11.81 5.43
CA ILE A 212 -8.60 -11.84 6.02
C ILE A 212 -8.93 -13.25 6.54
N GLU A 213 -8.61 -14.28 5.77
CA GLU A 213 -8.96 -15.66 6.11
C GLU A 213 -8.04 -16.28 7.18
N SER A 214 -6.75 -15.92 7.16
CA SER A 214 -5.71 -16.64 7.92
C SER A 214 -4.96 -15.79 8.95
N GLY A 215 -5.30 -14.51 9.05
CA GLY A 215 -4.70 -13.54 9.97
C GLY A 215 -5.53 -13.30 11.23
N GLU A 216 -4.93 -12.60 12.19
CA GLU A 216 -5.53 -12.28 13.50
C GLU A 216 -5.98 -10.80 13.58
N PHE A 217 -6.18 -10.16 12.42
CA PHE A 217 -6.61 -8.76 12.33
C PHE A 217 -8.14 -8.67 12.32
N ASP A 218 -8.70 -7.71 13.05
CA ASP A 218 -10.14 -7.45 13.06
C ASP A 218 -10.61 -6.76 11.76
N LYS A 219 -9.70 -6.08 11.05
CA LYS A 219 -9.99 -5.42 9.78
C LYS A 219 -8.75 -5.41 8.88
N VAL A 220 -8.94 -5.74 7.62
CA VAL A 220 -7.89 -5.75 6.59
C VAL A 220 -8.41 -4.98 5.38
N GLU A 221 -7.76 -3.88 5.03
CA GLU A 221 -8.12 -3.08 3.85
C GLU A 221 -6.90 -2.61 3.07
N THR A 222 -7.13 -2.25 1.80
CA THR A 222 -6.13 -1.66 0.93
C THR A 222 -6.73 -0.49 0.16
N VAL A 223 -5.94 0.52 -0.19
CA VAL A 223 -6.43 1.66 -0.99
C VAL A 223 -6.52 1.28 -2.47
N VAL A 224 -5.48 0.61 -2.97
CA VAL A 224 -5.39 0.16 -4.37
C VAL A 224 -5.20 -1.35 -4.40
N GLU A 225 -6.15 -2.04 -5.02
CA GLU A 225 -6.13 -3.49 -5.15
C GLU A 225 -5.70 -3.90 -6.57
N PHE A 226 -4.78 -4.85 -6.65
CA PHE A 226 -4.31 -5.46 -7.89
C PHE A 226 -4.78 -6.91 -8.00
N ASP A 227 -5.57 -7.22 -9.02
CA ASP A 227 -5.97 -8.59 -9.35
C ASP A 227 -5.10 -9.19 -10.46
N SER A 228 -5.56 -10.28 -11.09
CA SER A 228 -4.83 -10.93 -12.18
C SER A 228 -4.64 -10.05 -13.40
N VAL A 229 -5.51 -9.06 -13.66
CA VAL A 229 -5.40 -8.23 -14.89
C VAL A 229 -4.17 -7.32 -14.86
N TYR A 230 -3.63 -7.04 -13.67
CA TYR A 230 -2.43 -6.24 -13.48
C TYR A 230 -1.14 -7.05 -13.57
N ARG A 231 -1.21 -8.38 -13.65
CA ARG A 231 -0.02 -9.24 -13.81
C ARG A 231 0.48 -9.13 -15.25
N CYS A 232 1.78 -8.88 -15.41
CA CYS A 232 2.38 -8.55 -16.71
C CYS A 232 2.12 -9.61 -17.81
N PHE A 233 2.30 -10.89 -17.47
CA PHE A 233 2.30 -11.99 -18.43
C PHE A 233 1.14 -12.98 -18.24
N ASP A 234 0.23 -12.69 -17.32
CA ASP A 234 -0.96 -13.52 -17.11
C ASP A 234 -1.83 -13.55 -18.38
N LYS A 235 -2.60 -14.62 -18.56
CA LYS A 235 -3.46 -14.79 -19.74
C LYS A 235 -4.55 -13.72 -19.80
N ASP A 236 -5.03 -13.29 -18.63
CA ASP A 236 -6.08 -12.29 -18.48
C ASP A 236 -5.48 -10.89 -18.27
N SER A 237 -4.19 -10.72 -18.57
CA SER A 237 -3.51 -9.44 -18.40
C SER A 237 -4.11 -8.37 -19.29
N ARG A 238 -4.38 -7.19 -18.72
CA ARG A 238 -4.78 -6.00 -19.49
C ARG A 238 -3.70 -5.57 -20.49
N TYR A 239 -2.45 -5.97 -20.28
CA TYR A 239 -1.35 -5.70 -21.20
C TYR A 239 -1.36 -6.61 -22.42
N ARG A 240 -2.28 -7.58 -22.49
CA ARG A 240 -2.59 -8.36 -23.69
C ARG A 240 -3.78 -7.79 -24.45
N GLU A 241 -4.54 -6.85 -23.86
CA GLU A 241 -5.66 -6.18 -24.54
C GLU A 241 -5.14 -5.13 -25.53
N ASN A 242 -5.64 -5.18 -26.77
CA ASN A 242 -5.24 -4.25 -27.83
C ASN A 242 -3.73 -4.21 -28.09
N VAL A 243 -3.03 -5.31 -27.80
CA VAL A 243 -1.62 -5.49 -28.14
C VAL A 243 -1.46 -5.47 -29.66
N GLU A 244 -0.38 -4.86 -30.15
CA GLU A 244 -0.14 -4.86 -31.59
C GLU A 244 0.27 -6.25 -32.06
N ASP A 245 -0.15 -6.64 -33.26
CA ASP A 245 0.07 -8.00 -33.81
C ASP A 245 1.54 -8.46 -33.82
N PHE A 246 2.49 -7.53 -33.78
CA PHE A 246 3.93 -7.83 -33.78
C PHE A 246 4.57 -7.87 -32.39
N ILE A 247 3.84 -7.49 -31.35
CA ILE A 247 4.26 -7.63 -29.97
C ILE A 247 3.86 -9.04 -29.52
N ASP A 248 4.87 -9.90 -29.44
CA ASP A 248 4.77 -11.26 -28.95
C ASP A 248 5.00 -11.27 -27.43
N MET A 249 3.91 -11.40 -26.68
CA MET A 249 3.93 -11.38 -25.22
C MET A 249 4.64 -12.59 -24.60
N ASP A 250 4.66 -13.73 -25.29
CA ASP A 250 5.32 -14.93 -24.80
C ASP A 250 6.84 -14.86 -25.05
N TYR A 251 7.24 -14.25 -26.17
CA TYR A 251 8.62 -13.84 -26.40
C TYR A 251 9.08 -12.80 -25.36
N LEU A 252 8.28 -11.77 -25.09
CA LEU A 252 8.62 -10.75 -24.08
C LEU A 252 8.73 -11.35 -22.67
N GLU A 253 7.88 -12.31 -22.30
CA GLU A 253 8.00 -13.03 -21.03
C GLU A 253 9.34 -13.78 -20.94
N THR A 254 9.79 -14.38 -22.05
CA THR A 254 11.10 -15.06 -22.13
C THR A 254 12.26 -14.09 -21.97
N VAL A 255 12.14 -12.86 -22.50
CA VAL A 255 13.16 -11.80 -22.37
C VAL A 255 13.27 -11.31 -20.91
N CYS A 256 12.17 -11.30 -20.16
CA CYS A 256 12.15 -10.80 -18.77
C CYS A 256 12.54 -11.84 -17.70
N ARG A 257 12.80 -13.09 -18.07
CA ARG A 257 13.17 -14.19 -17.16
C ARG A 257 14.66 -14.49 -17.22
#